data_AF-A6GS00-F1
#
_entry.id   AF-A6GS00-F1
#
_cell.length_a   1.000
_cell.length_b   1.000
_cell.length_c   1.000
_cell.angle_alpha   90.00
_cell.angle_beta   90.00
_cell.angle_gamma   90.00
#
_symmetry.space_group_name_H-M   'P 1'
#
loop_
_entity.id
_entity.type
_entity.pdbx_description
1 polymer ?
#
loop_
_entity_poly.entity_id
_entity_poly.type
_entity_poly.pdbx_seq_one_letter_code
_entity_poly.pdbx_strand_id
1 'polypeptide(L)' 'MDVSPAAMVNATVQMQQAQSIQQGQIAVFKKTMDIAESSVAQLIQSIPQPPALATSGNLGTRLNVYA' A
#
# COMPACT_ATOMS: atom_id res chain seq x y z
N MET A 1 44.67 9.45 -20.91
CA MET A 1 43.63 8.77 -20.11
C MET A 1 43.12 7.63 -20.98
N ASP A 2 43.83 6.49 -20.95
CA ASP A 2 43.50 5.33 -21.78
C ASP A 2 42.45 4.50 -21.02
N VAL A 3 41.17 4.76 -21.29
CA VAL A 3 40.09 3.90 -20.81
C VAL A 3 40.14 2.61 -21.61
N SER A 4 40.81 1.59 -21.05
CA SER A 4 40.86 0.29 -21.71
C SER A 4 39.43 -0.28 -21.87
N PRO A 5 39.15 -1.04 -22.94
CA PRO A 5 37.85 -1.69 -23.12
C PRO A 5 37.42 -2.52 -21.90
N ALA A 6 38.38 -3.09 -21.16
CA ALA A 6 38.12 -3.81 -19.91
C ALA A 6 37.63 -2.88 -18.78
N ALA A 7 38.18 -1.66 -18.66
CA ALA A 7 37.73 -0.67 -17.70
C ALA A 7 36.30 -0.19 -18.02
N MET A 8 35.98 0.00 -19.31
CA MET A 8 34.65 0.36 -19.78
C MET A 8 33.62 -0.74 -19.49
N VAL A 9 33.94 -2.01 -19.81
CA VAL A 9 33.06 -3.15 -19.50
C VAL A 9 32.82 -3.25 -18.00
N ASN A 10 33.86 -3.13 -17.18
CA ASN A 10 33.73 -3.19 -15.73
C ASN A 10 32.86 -2.05 -15.16
N ALA A 11 33.01 -0.83 -15.69
CA ALA A 11 32.16 0.30 -15.31
C ALA A 11 30.69 0.07 -15.71
N THR A 12 30.44 -0.52 -16.88
CA THR A 12 29.10 -0.82 -17.37
C THR A 12 28.42 -1.90 -16.52
N VAL A 13 29.15 -2.95 -16.14
CA VAL A 13 28.67 -4.01 -15.24
C VAL A 13 28.31 -3.44 -13.86
N GLN A 14 29.17 -2.59 -13.29
CA GLN A 14 28.89 -1.93 -12.02
C GLN A 14 27.65 -1.04 -12.10
N MET A 15 27.48 -0.29 -13.21
CA MET A 15 26.28 0.52 -13.43
C MET A 15 25.03 -0.34 -13.53
N GLN A 16 25.08 -1.46 -14.26
CA GLN A 16 23.95 -2.39 -14.38
C GLN A 16 23.57 -3.02 -13.03
N GLN A 17 24.57 -3.35 -12.21
CA GLN A 17 24.35 -3.86 -10.87
C GLN A 17 23.71 -2.80 -9.96
N ALA A 18 24.20 -1.56 -10.01
CA ALA A 18 23.61 -0.44 -9.27
C ALA A 18 22.15 -0.17 -9.68
N GLN A 19 21.86 -0.19 -10.98
CA GLN A 19 20.48 -0.06 -11.49
C GLN A 19 19.58 -1.19 -10.99
N SER A 20 20.07 -2.43 -10.99
CA SER A 20 19.30 -3.59 -10.52
C SER A 20 18.96 -3.47 -9.03
N ILE A 21 19.93 -3.02 -8.21
CA ILE A 21 19.72 -2.77 -6.78
C ILE A 21 18.67 -1.67 -6.58
N GLN A 22 18.77 -0.56 -7.33
CA GLN A 22 17.80 0.53 -7.26
C GLN A 22 16.38 0.07 -7.65
N GLN A 23 16.25 -0.70 -8.72
CA GLN A 23 14.97 -1.27 -9.14
C GLN A 23 14.38 -2.19 -8.07
N GLY A 24 15.21 -3.03 -7.44
CA GLY A 24 14.78 -3.88 -6.33
C GLY A 24 14.27 -3.07 -5.14
N GLN A 25 14.96 -1.99 -4.75
CA GLN A 25 14.52 -1.11 -3.66
C GLN A 25 13.17 -0.44 -3.97
N ILE A 26 12.99 0.07 -5.19
CA ILE A 26 11.73 0.67 -5.63
C ILE A 26 10.61 -0.37 -5.67
N ALA A 27 10.89 -1.60 -6.13
CA ALA A 27 9.91 -2.67 -6.17
C ALA A 27 9.45 -3.08 -4.77
N VAL A 28 10.37 -3.22 -3.81
CA VAL A 28 10.04 -3.49 -2.41
C VAL A 28 9.20 -2.34 -1.82
N PHE A 29 9.60 -1.09 -2.04
CA PHE A 29 8.83 0.06 -1.58
C PHE A 29 7.40 0.06 -2.15
N LYS A 30 7.23 -0.14 -3.45
CA LYS A 30 5.90 -0.27 -4.08
C LYS A 30 5.09 -1.41 -3.46
N LYS A 31 5.71 -2.58 -3.29
CA LYS A 31 5.04 -3.73 -2.67
C LYS A 31 4.58 -3.43 -1.24
N THR A 32 5.36 -2.69 -0.45
CA THR A 32 4.94 -2.29 0.90
C THR A 32 3.74 -1.33 0.88
N MET A 33 3.68 -0.42 -0.09
CA MET A 33 2.53 0.46 -0.28
C MET A 33 1.29 -0.32 -0.71
N ASP A 34 1.41 -1.26 -1.65
CA ASP A 34 0.28 -2.12 -2.08
C ASP A 34 -0.28 -2.95 -0.91
N ILE A 35 0.61 -3.49 -0.06
CA ILE A 35 0.21 -4.22 1.15
C ILE A 35 -0.51 -3.29 2.14
N ALA A 36 -0.01 -2.07 2.34
CA ALA A 36 -0.64 -1.10 3.22
C ALA A 36 -2.04 -0.72 2.72
N GLU A 37 -2.21 -0.47 1.43
CA GLU A 37 -3.51 -0.20 0.82
C GLU A 37 -4.48 -1.36 1.03
N SER A 38 -4.06 -2.59 0.74
CA SER A 38 -4.90 -3.78 0.95
C SER A 38 -5.30 -3.95 2.42
N SER A 39 -4.37 -3.70 3.35
CA SER A 39 -4.64 -3.79 4.78
C SER A 39 -5.67 -2.73 5.22
N VAL A 40 -5.54 -1.50 4.74
CA VAL A 40 -6.51 -0.42 5.03
C VAL A 40 -7.88 -0.76 4.45
N ALA A 41 -7.96 -1.30 3.23
CA ALA A 41 -9.21 -1.73 2.62
C ALA A 41 -9.91 -2.83 3.45
N GLN A 42 -9.15 -3.81 3.95
CA GLN A 42 -9.69 -4.85 4.84
C GLN A 42 -10.19 -4.26 6.17
N LEU A 43 -9.46 -3.31 6.76
CA LEU A 43 -9.91 -2.61 7.96
C LEU A 43 -11.22 -1.86 7.72
N ILE A 44 -11.36 -1.16 6.60
CA ILE A 44 -12.61 -0.46 6.23
C ILE A 44 -13.76 -1.47 6.07
N GLN A 45 -13.52 -2.60 5.41
CA GLN A 45 -14.53 -3.65 5.25
C GLN A 45 -14.92 -4.33 6.58
N SER A 46 -14.03 -4.32 7.57
CA SER A 46 -14.28 -4.88 8.90
C SER A 46 -15.19 -4.00 9.77
N ILE A 47 -15.46 -2.76 9.37
CA ILE A 47 -16.34 -1.86 10.11
C ILE A 47 -17.76 -2.45 10.13
N PRO A 48 -18.31 -2.78 11.32
CA PRO A 48 -19.67 -3.27 11.43
C PRO A 48 -20.64 -2.22 10.87
N GLN A 49 -21.66 -2.69 10.13
CA GLN A 49 -22.72 -1.80 9.70
C GLN A 49 -23.43 -1.21 10.93
N PRO A 50 -23.79 0.08 10.91
CA PRO A 50 -24.54 0.68 12.01
C PRO A 50 -25.87 -0.07 12.17
N PRO A 51 -26.30 -0.34 13.41
CA PRO A 51 -27.59 -0.97 13.63
C PRO A 51 -28.73 -0.12 13.05
N ALA A 52 -29.82 -0.77 12.65
CA ALA A 52 -30.98 -0.06 12.16
C ALA A 52 -31.61 0.80 13.28
N LEU A 53 -32.06 2.00 12.91
CA LEU A 53 -32.81 2.86 13.82
C LEU A 53 -34.19 2.26 14.10
N ALA A 54 -34.70 2.44 15.32
CA ALA A 54 -36.03 2.00 15.68
C ALA A 54 -37.11 2.74 14.86
N THR A 55 -37.79 2.00 13.97
CA THR A 55 -38.86 2.51 13.10
C THR A 55 -40.23 2.52 13.79
N SER A 56 -40.32 2.03 15.02
CA SER A 56 -41.56 1.97 15.80
C SER A 56 -41.33 2.37 17.25
N GLY A 57 -42.36 2.92 17.88
CA GLY A 57 -42.33 3.36 19.27
C GLY A 57 -41.89 4.81 19.44
N ASN A 58 -42.49 5.50 20.41
CA ASN A 58 -42.37 6.96 20.55
C ASN A 58 -40.96 7.42 20.95
N LEU A 59 -40.22 6.61 21.72
CA LEU A 59 -38.86 6.94 22.16
C LEU A 59 -37.80 6.54 21.12
N GLY A 60 -37.96 5.35 20.53
CA GLY A 60 -37.10 4.77 19.51
C GLY A 60 -36.80 5.73 18.35
N THR A 61 -37.89 6.19 17.74
CA THR A 61 -37.86 7.04 16.54
C THR A 61 -37.49 8.49 16.85
N ARG A 62 -37.72 8.98 18.08
CA ARG A 62 -37.44 10.38 18.46
C ARG A 62 -36.02 10.60 18.99
N LEU A 63 -35.41 9.56 19.57
CA LEU A 63 -34.09 9.65 20.19
C LEU A 63 -32.97 9.01 19.34
N ASN A 64 -33.26 8.59 18.09
CA ASN A 64 -32.31 7.89 17.21
C ASN A 64 -31.63 6.71 17.93
N VAL A 65 -32.41 5.94 18.69
CA VAL A 65 -31.90 4.71 19.32
C VAL A 65 -32.16 3.51 18.42
N TYR A 66 -31.32 2.49 18.56
CA TYR A 66 -31.33 1.31 17.71
C TYR A 66 -32.51 0.36 18.02
N ALA A 67 -32.95 -0.40 17.02
CA ALA A 67 -34.06 -1.36 17.09
C ALA A 67 -33.68 -2.70 17.75
#